data_AF-A0A913XCB9-F1
#
_entry.id   AF-A0A913XCB9-F1
#
_cell.length_a   1.000
_cell.length_b   1.000
_cell.length_c   1.000
_cell.angle_alpha   90.00
_cell.angle_beta   90.00
_cell.angle_gamma   90.00
#
_symmetry.space_group_name_H-M   'P 1'
#
loop_
_entity.id
_entity.type
_entity.pdbx_description
1 polymer ?
#
loop_
_entity_poly.entity_id
_entity_poly.type
_entity_poly.pdbx_seq_one_letter_code
_entity_poly.pdbx_strand_id
1 'polypeptide(L)'
;MSGNSSLLLNSSNPGIQFEEKWHEIRPTVNKLLQQQTVKNAEWQSLFWEIHKVCNWVEKGSQKVYKALKEEVSIFIKQVQERVLRHEEDHSLLKAYNAEWKKFFTQCDFLPKPFSTLESNLQGKTGSGSSKRPLSDGITVQKLMLDAWNEGIFSSIKTRLQSSAMKLVYSERNGEAFDSQLVIGVRESYVNLSSDITDKLKIYTENFEKAYVEATREFYKTQASAYLQQTGVQSYMKYAEVKLKEEEQRASRYLETRKGCNSIAVLTECCVNVLVGDFKETILAECPGMIADNETDKLLLMFKLMDRVQGGVDPMIQSLESYIVTTGLDDMMATAETITTVTNSHGDLMK
;
A
#
# COMPACT_ATOMS: atom_id res chain seq x y z
N MET A 1 -6.99 -10.22 76.06
CA MET A 1 -5.91 -9.26 75.83
C MET A 1 -5.38 -9.47 74.42
N SER A 2 -6.02 -8.82 73.44
CA SER A 2 -5.53 -8.77 72.06
C SER A 2 -4.96 -7.38 71.84
N GLY A 3 -3.65 -7.26 72.01
CA GLY A 3 -2.90 -6.10 71.55
C GLY A 3 -2.22 -6.48 70.25
N ASN A 4 -2.68 -5.93 69.13
CA ASN A 4 -1.88 -5.84 67.92
C ASN A 4 -2.25 -4.56 67.16
N SER A 5 -1.34 -3.60 67.29
CA SER A 5 -0.86 -2.69 66.25
C SER A 5 -1.88 -1.84 65.50
N SER A 6 -2.17 -0.68 66.10
CA SER A 6 -2.14 0.59 65.36
C SER A 6 -0.75 0.81 64.73
N LEU A 7 -0.70 1.60 63.64
CA LEU A 7 0.44 1.88 62.72
C LEU A 7 0.43 0.90 61.52
N LEU A 8 -0.21 1.20 60.38
CA LEU A 8 0.24 2.19 59.39
C LEU A 8 -0.89 2.48 58.37
N LEU A 9 -1.92 3.22 58.79
CA LEU A 9 -2.89 3.84 57.88
C LEU A 9 -2.92 5.34 58.15
N ASN A 10 -1.76 5.99 58.00
CA ASN A 10 -1.72 7.43 57.81
C ASN A 10 -0.39 7.84 57.18
N SER A 11 -0.34 7.80 55.86
CA SER A 11 0.55 8.66 55.08
C SER A 11 -0.29 9.32 54.00
N SER A 12 -1.16 10.23 54.43
CA SER A 12 -1.64 11.32 53.59
C SER A 12 -0.41 12.13 53.18
N ASN A 13 0.24 11.71 52.09
CA ASN A 13 1.25 12.52 51.43
C ASN A 13 0.57 13.83 51.01
N PRO A 14 1.17 15.01 51.25
CA PRO A 14 0.56 16.29 50.93
C PRO A 14 0.08 16.25 49.48
N GLY A 15 -1.22 16.49 49.30
CA GLY A 15 -1.97 16.06 48.13
C GLY A 15 -1.30 16.49 46.84
N ILE A 16 -0.75 15.53 46.09
CA ILE A 16 -0.31 15.76 44.72
C ILE A 16 -1.55 16.14 43.93
N GLN A 17 -1.74 17.43 43.70
CA GLN A 17 -2.85 17.91 42.90
C GLN A 17 -2.54 17.63 41.43
N PHE A 18 -3.44 16.91 40.77
CA PHE A 18 -3.31 16.59 39.34
C PHE A 18 -3.04 17.83 38.50
N GLU A 19 -3.71 18.94 38.79
CA GLU A 19 -3.64 20.19 38.02
C GLU A 19 -2.24 20.79 38.00
N GLU A 20 -1.55 20.84 39.14
CA GLU A 20 -0.18 21.37 39.24
C GLU A 20 0.80 20.50 38.43
N LYS A 21 0.67 19.18 38.55
CA LYS A 21 1.52 18.23 37.82
C LYS A 21 1.22 18.18 36.33
N TRP A 22 -0.04 18.31 35.94
CA TRP A 22 -0.40 18.40 34.54
C TRP A 22 0.11 19.69 33.91
N HIS A 23 0.11 20.82 34.64
CA HIS A 23 0.68 22.07 34.17
C HIS A 23 2.20 21.96 33.88
N GLU A 24 2.93 21.13 34.62
CA GLU A 24 4.35 20.82 34.36
C GLU A 24 4.53 19.86 33.17
N ILE A 25 3.64 18.87 33.02
CA ILE A 25 3.71 17.83 31.96
C ILE A 25 3.29 18.38 30.58
N ARG A 26 2.23 19.19 30.54
CA ARG A 26 1.55 19.67 29.34
C ARG A 26 2.48 20.35 28.32
N PRO A 27 3.42 21.24 28.70
CA PRO A 27 4.34 21.86 27.75
C PRO A 27 5.19 20.84 26.99
N THR A 28 5.66 19.80 27.66
CA THR A 28 6.47 18.74 27.03
C THR A 28 5.62 17.90 26.08
N VAL A 29 4.38 17.57 26.46
CA VAL A 29 3.42 16.89 25.56
C VAL A 29 3.15 17.72 24.30
N ASN A 30 2.96 19.03 24.45
CA ASN A 30 2.73 19.93 23.31
C ASN A 30 3.97 20.06 22.41
N LYS A 31 5.17 20.12 22.99
CA LYS A 31 6.42 20.06 22.21
C LYS A 31 6.50 18.77 21.38
N LEU A 32 6.17 17.62 21.98
CA LEU A 32 6.16 16.34 21.28
C LEU A 32 5.13 16.33 20.15
N LEU A 33 3.88 16.72 20.40
CA LEU A 33 2.83 16.78 19.36
C LEU A 33 3.24 17.66 18.17
N GLN A 34 3.93 18.77 18.43
CA GLN A 34 4.40 19.71 17.40
C GLN A 34 5.75 19.33 16.78
N GLN A 35 6.33 18.18 17.14
CA GLN A 35 7.68 17.75 16.74
C GLN A 35 8.76 18.81 17.04
N GLN A 36 8.64 19.49 18.17
CA GLN A 36 9.66 20.42 18.67
C GLN A 36 10.74 19.68 19.45
N THR A 37 11.92 20.30 19.58
CA THR A 37 13.03 19.71 20.34
C THR A 37 12.68 19.59 21.82
N VAL A 38 12.76 18.37 22.35
CA VAL A 38 12.63 18.07 23.78
C VAL A 38 14.00 17.66 24.31
N LYS A 39 14.44 18.29 25.40
CA LYS A 39 15.73 17.95 26.03
C LYS A 39 15.63 16.58 26.70
N ASN A 40 16.74 15.84 26.76
CA ASN A 40 16.77 14.52 27.43
C ASN A 40 16.27 14.57 28.88
N ALA A 41 16.57 15.63 29.63
CA ALA A 41 16.07 15.79 31.00
C ALA A 41 14.54 15.99 31.05
N GLU A 42 13.97 16.79 30.15
CA GLU A 42 12.52 16.99 30.03
C GLU A 42 11.83 15.68 29.66
N TRP A 43 12.43 14.91 28.73
CA TRP A 43 11.94 13.60 28.32
C TRP A 43 11.93 12.59 29.46
N GLN A 44 13.02 12.45 30.21
CA GLN A 44 13.09 11.54 31.36
C GLN A 44 12.14 11.96 32.48
N SER A 45 12.04 13.26 32.75
CA SER A 45 11.09 13.81 33.73
C SER A 45 9.65 13.47 33.37
N LEU A 46 9.30 13.45 32.08
CA LEU A 46 7.95 13.12 31.62
C LEU A 46 7.53 11.69 32.02
N PHE A 47 8.42 10.70 31.89
CA PHE A 47 8.13 9.31 32.34
C PHE A 47 7.84 9.27 33.84
N TRP A 48 8.69 9.94 34.62
CA TRP A 48 8.58 9.95 36.07
C TRP A 48 7.30 10.63 36.55
N GLU A 49 6.98 11.80 36.02
CA GLU A 49 5.79 12.55 36.43
C GLU A 49 4.49 11.84 36.01
N ILE A 50 4.44 11.24 34.80
CA ILE A 50 3.28 10.44 34.40
C ILE A 50 3.12 9.22 35.31
N HIS A 51 4.19 8.46 35.56
CA HIS A 51 4.16 7.31 36.47
C HIS A 51 3.69 7.72 37.88
N LYS A 52 4.18 8.87 38.37
CA LYS A 52 3.80 9.41 39.67
C LYS A 52 2.31 9.77 39.73
N VAL A 53 1.80 10.51 38.75
CA VAL A 53 0.39 10.89 38.68
C VAL A 53 -0.50 9.64 38.57
N CYS A 54 -0.14 8.69 37.72
CA CYS A 54 -0.92 7.46 37.52
C CYS A 54 -1.06 6.61 38.79
N ASN A 55 -0.03 6.56 39.65
CA ASN A 55 0.00 5.67 40.81
C ASN A 55 -0.36 6.33 42.15
N TRP A 56 -0.12 7.63 42.30
CA TRP A 56 -0.29 8.32 43.59
C TRP A 56 -1.45 9.32 43.64
N VAL A 57 -2.09 9.62 42.50
CA VAL A 57 -3.26 10.50 42.44
C VAL A 57 -4.53 9.66 42.27
N GLU A 58 -5.57 9.97 43.03
CA GLU A 58 -6.87 9.31 42.90
C GLU A 58 -7.45 9.51 41.49
N LYS A 59 -7.76 8.40 40.82
CA LYS A 59 -8.18 8.35 39.40
C LYS A 59 -7.17 9.05 38.46
N GLY A 60 -5.89 9.07 38.84
CA GLY A 60 -4.82 9.76 38.09
C GLY A 60 -4.72 9.28 36.64
N SER A 61 -4.77 7.97 36.41
CA SER A 61 -4.78 7.39 35.06
C SER A 61 -5.94 7.92 34.20
N GLN A 62 -7.17 7.96 34.71
CA GLN A 62 -8.31 8.49 33.96
C GLN A 62 -8.19 9.99 33.68
N LYS A 63 -7.66 10.76 34.65
CA LYS A 63 -7.42 12.20 34.49
C LYS A 63 -6.36 12.50 33.43
N VAL A 64 -5.21 11.79 33.48
CA VAL A 64 -4.14 11.91 32.47
C VAL A 64 -4.68 11.55 31.07
N TYR A 65 -5.41 10.46 30.94
CA TYR A 65 -5.98 10.05 29.65
C TYR A 65 -6.94 11.09 29.09
N LYS A 66 -7.85 11.63 29.91
CA LYS A 66 -8.79 12.68 29.52
C LYS A 66 -8.04 13.94 29.08
N ALA A 67 -7.08 14.40 29.88
CA ALA A 67 -6.32 15.61 29.58
C ALA A 67 -5.45 15.45 28.32
N LEU A 68 -4.83 14.28 28.12
CA LEU A 68 -4.10 13.97 26.90
C LEU A 68 -5.03 13.97 25.68
N LYS A 69 -6.21 13.37 25.79
CA LYS A 69 -7.22 13.40 24.72
C LYS A 69 -7.60 14.84 24.35
N GLU A 70 -7.83 15.70 25.33
CA GLU A 70 -8.13 17.11 25.10
C GLU A 70 -6.98 17.85 24.39
N GLU A 71 -5.72 17.66 24.82
CA GLU A 71 -4.56 18.28 24.15
C GLU A 71 -4.38 17.78 22.71
N VAL A 72 -4.54 16.48 22.47
CA VAL A 72 -4.52 15.91 21.12
C VAL A 72 -5.64 16.53 20.27
N SER A 73 -6.88 16.60 20.77
CA SER A 73 -7.99 17.20 20.02
C SER A 73 -7.76 18.68 19.69
N ILE A 74 -7.20 19.46 20.61
CA ILE A 74 -6.83 20.86 20.36
C ILE A 74 -5.77 20.95 19.25
N PHE A 75 -4.72 20.13 19.33
CA PHE A 75 -3.67 20.09 18.32
C PHE A 75 -4.23 19.69 16.94
N ILE A 76 -5.05 18.65 16.88
CA ILE A 76 -5.67 18.19 15.62
C ILE A 76 -6.55 19.28 15.01
N LYS A 77 -7.33 20.01 15.82
CA LYS A 77 -8.13 21.14 15.32
C LYS A 77 -7.26 22.24 14.72
N GLN A 78 -6.14 22.58 15.36
CA GLN A 78 -5.20 23.56 14.82
C GLN A 78 -4.57 23.10 13.50
N VAL A 79 -4.24 21.81 13.39
CA VAL A 79 -3.72 21.23 12.13
C VAL A 79 -4.80 21.24 11.05
N GLN A 80 -6.03 20.85 11.39
CA GLN A 80 -7.18 20.86 10.49
C GLN A 80 -7.38 22.25 9.89
N GLU A 81 -7.38 23.30 10.72
CA GLU A 81 -7.49 24.68 10.27
C GLU A 81 -6.34 25.11 9.35
N ARG A 82 -5.11 24.59 9.53
CA ARG A 82 -3.99 24.88 8.63
C ARG A 82 -4.14 24.16 7.29
N VAL A 83 -4.51 22.89 7.30
CA VAL A 83 -4.68 22.07 6.09
C VAL A 83 -5.85 22.57 5.25
N LEU A 84 -7.00 22.84 5.88
CA LEU A 84 -8.23 23.25 5.19
C LEU A 84 -8.22 24.70 4.68
N ARG A 85 -7.21 25.51 5.02
CA ARG A 85 -7.01 26.84 4.39
C ARG A 85 -6.68 26.75 2.90
N HIS A 86 -6.18 25.60 2.45
CA HIS A 86 -5.84 25.38 1.05
C HIS A 86 -7.07 24.91 0.28
N GLU A 87 -7.65 25.78 -0.55
CA GLU A 87 -8.79 25.44 -1.39
C GLU A 87 -8.40 24.50 -2.54
N GLU A 88 -7.24 24.76 -3.16
CA GLU A 88 -6.70 23.96 -4.26
C GLU A 88 -6.26 22.57 -3.79
N ASP A 89 -6.69 21.53 -4.51
CA ASP A 89 -6.43 20.12 -4.21
C ASP A 89 -4.94 19.76 -4.10
N HIS A 90 -4.07 20.28 -4.97
CA HIS A 90 -2.63 19.99 -4.91
C HIS A 90 -1.96 20.61 -3.69
N SER A 91 -2.29 21.87 -3.40
CA SER A 91 -1.82 22.59 -2.22
C SER A 91 -2.32 21.94 -0.93
N LEU A 92 -3.59 21.50 -0.90
CA LEU A 92 -4.18 20.72 0.20
C LEU A 92 -3.42 19.41 0.43
N LEU A 93 -3.13 18.64 -0.64
CA LEU A 93 -2.39 17.39 -0.56
C LEU A 93 -0.98 17.59 0.01
N LYS A 94 -0.27 18.63 -0.42
CA LYS A 94 1.06 18.96 0.10
C LYS A 94 1.00 19.35 1.58
N ALA A 95 0.06 20.21 1.96
CA ALA A 95 -0.11 20.64 3.35
C ALA A 95 -0.47 19.45 4.25
N TYR A 96 -1.40 18.60 3.81
CA TYR A 96 -1.78 17.38 4.51
C TYR A 96 -0.58 16.46 4.74
N ASN A 97 0.18 16.12 3.69
CA ASN A 97 1.31 15.20 3.81
C ASN A 97 2.42 15.75 4.70
N ALA A 98 2.68 17.05 4.65
CA ALA A 98 3.65 17.69 5.52
C ALA A 98 3.27 17.58 7.00
N GLU A 99 2.00 17.78 7.34
CA GLU A 99 1.52 17.64 8.73
C GLU A 99 1.39 16.16 9.14
N TRP A 100 0.91 15.29 8.24
CA TRP A 100 0.78 13.84 8.46
C TRP A 100 2.14 13.21 8.79
N LYS A 101 3.18 13.52 8.02
CA LYS A 101 4.53 12.97 8.26
C LYS A 101 5.06 13.30 9.65
N LYS A 102 4.87 14.55 10.10
CA LYS A 102 5.27 14.99 11.44
C LYS A 102 4.48 14.23 12.49
N PHE A 103 3.15 14.25 12.37
CA PHE A 103 2.24 13.64 13.32
C PHE A 103 2.44 12.12 13.43
N PHE A 104 2.50 11.41 12.31
CA PHE A 104 2.69 9.97 12.25
C PHE A 104 4.00 9.54 12.92
N THR A 105 5.07 10.32 12.73
CA THR A 105 6.32 10.11 13.46
C THR A 105 6.10 10.23 14.99
N GLN A 106 5.33 11.23 15.43
CA GLN A 106 5.04 11.42 16.86
C GLN A 106 4.13 10.34 17.46
N CYS A 107 3.33 9.66 16.65
CA CYS A 107 2.57 8.48 17.08
C CYS A 107 3.48 7.34 17.58
N ASP A 108 4.78 7.32 17.25
CA ASP A 108 5.73 6.33 17.78
C ASP A 108 6.46 6.80 19.05
N PHE A 109 6.56 8.11 19.25
CA PHE A 109 7.29 8.71 20.38
C PHE A 109 6.37 9.05 21.54
N LEU A 110 5.29 9.80 21.29
CA LEU A 110 4.41 10.30 22.35
C LEU A 110 3.81 9.20 23.22
N PRO A 111 3.50 7.97 22.74
CA PRO A 111 2.99 6.91 23.62
C PRO A 111 4.01 6.40 24.67
N LYS A 112 5.32 6.49 24.42
CA LYS A 112 6.35 5.83 25.26
C LYS A 112 6.29 6.25 26.74
N PRO A 113 6.20 7.55 27.09
CA PRO A 113 6.09 8.01 28.48
C PRO A 113 4.77 7.60 29.16
N PHE A 114 3.75 7.25 28.38
CA PHE A 114 2.42 6.86 28.86
C PHE A 114 2.24 5.34 28.98
N SER A 115 3.31 4.54 28.88
CA SER A 115 3.22 3.08 29.06
C SER A 115 2.61 2.64 30.40
N THR A 116 2.85 3.40 31.47
CA THR A 116 2.22 3.16 32.80
C THR A 116 0.72 3.43 32.76
N LEU A 117 0.29 4.47 32.04
CA LEU A 117 -1.12 4.79 31.84
C LEU A 117 -1.82 3.63 31.11
N GLU A 118 -1.24 3.16 30.01
CA GLU A 118 -1.80 2.06 29.21
C GLU A 118 -1.91 0.78 30.05
N SER A 119 -0.89 0.45 30.83
CA SER A 119 -0.89 -0.71 31.73
C SER A 119 -2.00 -0.63 32.80
N ASN A 120 -2.22 0.55 33.38
CA ASN A 120 -3.24 0.76 34.40
C ASN A 120 -4.66 0.73 33.83
N LEU A 121 -4.86 1.24 32.61
CA LEU A 121 -6.17 1.27 31.94
C LEU A 121 -6.58 -0.08 31.34
N GLN A 122 -5.62 -0.92 30.95
CA GLN A 122 -5.88 -2.28 30.46
C GLN A 122 -6.24 -3.26 31.60
N GLY A 123 -6.00 -2.87 32.85
CA GLY A 123 -6.25 -3.66 34.05
C GLY A 123 -5.16 -4.71 34.28
N LYS A 124 -4.71 -4.87 35.54
CA LYS A 124 -3.97 -6.06 35.94
C LYS A 124 -4.84 -7.28 35.61
N THR A 125 -4.38 -8.15 34.71
CA THR A 125 -4.98 -9.47 34.50
C THR A 125 -4.99 -10.20 35.84
N GLY A 126 -6.11 -10.13 36.54
CA GLY A 126 -6.35 -10.90 37.73
C GLY A 126 -6.22 -12.38 37.39
N SER A 127 -5.52 -13.11 38.25
CA SER A 127 -5.55 -14.57 38.33
C SER A 127 -6.98 -15.08 38.14
N GLY A 128 -7.27 -15.62 36.96
CA GLY A 128 -8.62 -16.03 36.59
C GLY A 128 -8.65 -16.42 35.12
N SER A 129 -8.60 -17.72 34.88
CA SER A 129 -8.71 -18.38 33.58
C SER A 129 -9.93 -17.89 32.78
N SER A 130 -9.70 -16.97 31.85
CA SER A 130 -10.55 -16.82 30.66
C SER A 130 -9.71 -16.18 29.56
N LYS A 131 -9.36 -16.97 28.53
CA LYS A 131 -8.80 -16.47 27.29
C LYS A 131 -9.88 -15.59 26.63
N ARG A 132 -9.83 -14.28 26.87
CA ARG A 132 -10.41 -13.31 25.93
C ARG A 132 -9.38 -13.08 24.83
N PRO A 133 -9.62 -13.51 23.58
CA PRO A 133 -8.79 -13.08 22.47
C PRO A 133 -9.26 -11.66 22.05
N LEU A 134 -8.30 -10.80 21.71
CA LEU A 134 -8.50 -9.55 20.91
C LEU A 134 -9.18 -8.35 21.61
N SER A 135 -8.61 -7.85 22.70
CA SER A 135 -8.80 -6.44 23.09
C SER A 135 -7.48 -5.71 22.88
N ASP A 136 -7.27 -5.15 21.68
CA ASP A 136 -6.27 -4.07 21.50
C ASP A 136 -6.69 -2.96 22.46
N GLY A 137 -5.92 -2.84 23.54
CA GLY A 137 -6.20 -1.97 24.68
C GLY A 137 -6.26 -0.50 24.26
N ILE A 138 -6.82 0.32 25.15
CA ILE A 138 -6.71 1.78 25.04
C ILE A 138 -5.22 2.13 25.03
N THR A 139 -4.67 2.46 23.86
CA THR A 139 -3.31 2.97 23.69
C THR A 139 -3.35 4.44 23.31
N VAL A 140 -2.33 5.18 23.70
CA VAL A 140 -2.16 6.58 23.31
C VAL A 140 -1.98 6.67 21.79
N GLN A 141 -1.29 5.71 21.18
CA GLN A 141 -1.14 5.67 19.72
C GLN A 141 -2.49 5.58 19.01
N LYS A 142 -3.37 4.67 19.47
CA LYS A 142 -4.72 4.53 18.90
C LYS A 142 -5.53 5.81 19.07
N LEU A 143 -5.53 6.40 20.28
CA LEU A 143 -6.18 7.68 20.54
C LEU A 143 -5.75 8.77 19.56
N MET A 144 -4.44 8.86 19.28
CA MET A 144 -3.89 9.84 18.34
C MET A 144 -4.39 9.58 16.91
N LEU A 145 -4.29 8.35 16.43
CA LEU A 145 -4.70 7.97 15.07
C LEU A 145 -6.22 8.17 14.88
N ASP A 146 -7.04 7.76 15.84
CA ASP A 146 -8.49 7.95 15.82
C ASP A 146 -8.84 9.45 15.76
N ALA A 147 -8.19 10.28 16.59
CA ALA A 147 -8.40 11.73 16.58
C ALA A 147 -8.00 12.37 15.25
N TRP A 148 -6.89 11.94 14.63
CA TRP A 148 -6.49 12.43 13.31
C TRP A 148 -7.48 12.01 12.20
N ASN A 149 -7.96 10.78 12.26
CA ASN A 149 -8.95 10.27 11.31
C ASN A 149 -10.25 11.07 11.38
N GLU A 150 -10.82 11.19 12.58
CA GLU A 150 -12.07 11.93 12.83
C GLU A 150 -11.92 13.42 12.53
N GLY A 151 -10.81 14.03 12.96
CA GLY A 151 -10.60 15.46 12.85
C GLY A 151 -10.17 15.95 11.48
N ILE A 152 -9.46 15.14 10.68
CA ILE A 152 -8.88 15.60 9.41
C ILE A 152 -9.22 14.62 8.29
N PHE A 153 -8.65 13.42 8.33
CA PHE A 153 -8.59 12.54 7.16
C PHE A 153 -9.98 12.15 6.64
N SER A 154 -10.92 11.79 7.51
CA SER A 154 -12.27 11.36 7.13
C SER A 154 -13.02 12.37 6.25
N SER A 155 -12.78 13.66 6.46
CA SER A 155 -13.42 14.76 5.73
C SER A 155 -12.81 15.06 4.36
N ILE A 156 -11.52 14.74 4.16
CA ILE A 156 -10.79 15.08 2.93
C ILE A 156 -10.21 13.87 2.18
N LYS A 157 -10.40 12.65 2.69
CA LYS A 157 -9.81 11.41 2.12
C LYS A 157 -10.07 11.23 0.63
N THR A 158 -11.28 11.54 0.15
CA THR A 158 -11.65 11.40 -1.26
C THR A 158 -10.89 12.40 -2.14
N ARG A 159 -10.77 13.66 -1.71
CA ARG A 159 -9.99 14.69 -2.40
C ARG A 159 -8.51 14.34 -2.45
N LEU A 160 -7.95 13.84 -1.34
CA LEU A 160 -6.56 13.39 -1.27
C LEU A 160 -6.32 12.19 -2.21
N GLN A 161 -7.22 11.21 -2.21
CA GLN A 161 -7.15 10.05 -3.10
C GLN A 161 -7.23 10.47 -4.57
N SER A 162 -8.20 11.29 -4.96
CA SER A 162 -8.32 11.77 -6.34
C SER A 162 -7.09 12.56 -6.79
N SER A 163 -6.53 13.38 -5.90
CA SER A 163 -5.30 14.13 -6.18
C SER A 163 -4.09 13.20 -6.35
N ALA A 164 -3.96 12.19 -5.49
CA ALA A 164 -2.93 11.16 -5.61
C ALA A 164 -3.04 10.39 -6.95
N MET A 165 -4.25 10.01 -7.37
CA MET A 165 -4.46 9.33 -8.66
C MET A 165 -4.10 10.22 -9.85
N LYS A 166 -4.39 11.53 -9.79
CA LYS A 166 -3.96 12.50 -10.82
C LYS A 166 -2.43 12.60 -10.93
N LEU A 167 -1.71 12.56 -9.80
CA LEU A 167 -0.25 12.54 -9.81
C LEU A 167 0.30 11.27 -10.47
N VAL A 168 -0.26 10.10 -10.14
CA VAL A 168 0.12 8.83 -10.77
C VAL A 168 -0.17 8.84 -12.27
N TYR A 169 -1.31 9.39 -12.70
CA TYR A 169 -1.64 9.58 -14.11
C TYR A 169 -0.59 10.46 -14.82
N SER A 170 -0.20 11.58 -14.22
CA SER A 170 0.78 12.51 -14.79
C SER A 170 2.17 11.85 -14.89
N GLU A 171 2.57 11.07 -13.89
CA GLU A 171 3.84 10.31 -13.92
C GLU A 171 3.89 9.26 -15.02
N ARG A 172 2.76 8.61 -15.33
CA ARG A 172 2.68 7.69 -16.49
C ARG A 172 2.92 8.40 -17.82
N ASN A 173 2.60 9.69 -17.89
CA ASN A 173 2.85 10.55 -19.05
C ASN A 173 4.23 11.24 -19.00
N GLY A 174 5.08 10.88 -18.04
CA GLY A 174 6.46 11.37 -17.94
C GLY A 174 6.67 12.55 -17.00
N GLU A 175 5.64 13.00 -16.27
CA GLU A 175 5.77 14.10 -15.33
C GLU A 175 6.23 13.61 -13.95
N ALA A 176 7.45 13.98 -13.55
CA ALA A 176 7.96 13.64 -12.24
C ALA A 176 7.28 14.48 -11.14
N PHE A 177 6.94 13.82 -10.02
CA PHE A 177 6.43 14.48 -8.83
C PHE A 177 7.06 13.91 -7.56
N ASP A 178 6.85 14.56 -6.42
CA ASP A 178 7.30 14.02 -5.14
C ASP A 178 6.44 12.81 -4.72
N SER A 179 7.02 11.61 -4.84
CA SER A 179 6.42 10.34 -4.44
C SER A 179 5.84 10.31 -3.03
N GLN A 180 6.36 11.11 -2.10
CA GLN A 180 5.83 11.18 -0.74
C GLN A 180 4.37 11.64 -0.72
N LEU A 181 3.91 12.35 -1.76
CA LEU A 181 2.52 12.80 -1.86
C LEU A 181 1.53 11.65 -2.01
N VAL A 182 1.89 10.60 -2.75
CA VAL A 182 1.07 9.40 -2.93
C VAL A 182 1.29 8.42 -1.78
N ILE A 183 2.55 8.24 -1.37
CA ILE A 183 2.95 7.36 -0.25
C ILE A 183 2.26 7.79 1.05
N GLY A 184 2.22 9.09 1.36
CA GLY A 184 1.59 9.59 2.57
C GLY A 184 0.09 9.31 2.61
N VAL A 185 -0.62 9.47 1.47
CA VAL A 185 -2.05 9.13 1.36
C VAL A 185 -2.26 7.62 1.55
N ARG A 186 -1.45 6.77 0.93
CA ARG A 186 -1.47 5.31 1.16
C ARG A 186 -1.29 4.99 2.65
N GLU A 187 -0.29 5.59 3.30
CA GLU A 187 -0.05 5.38 4.74
C GLU A 187 -1.21 5.81 5.61
N SER A 188 -1.90 6.90 5.26
CA SER A 188 -3.12 7.31 5.94
C SER A 188 -4.22 6.25 5.81
N TYR A 189 -4.48 5.76 4.60
CA TYR A 189 -5.45 4.69 4.37
C TYR A 189 -5.12 3.40 5.12
N VAL A 190 -3.85 3.06 5.30
CA VAL A 190 -3.48 1.82 6.00
C VAL A 190 -3.48 1.98 7.52
N ASN A 191 -3.01 3.11 8.05
CA ASN A 191 -2.82 3.28 9.50
C ASN A 191 -4.03 3.89 10.22
N LEU A 192 -4.99 4.48 9.49
CA LEU A 192 -6.18 5.11 10.07
C LEU A 192 -7.43 4.22 10.02
N SER A 193 -7.26 2.90 9.82
CA SER A 193 -8.37 1.96 9.82
C SER A 193 -8.93 1.81 11.23
N SER A 194 -10.25 2.03 11.36
CA SER A 194 -10.98 1.77 12.59
C SER A 194 -11.38 0.30 12.75
N ASP A 195 -11.18 -0.53 11.72
CA ASP A 195 -11.53 -1.96 11.75
C ASP A 195 -10.45 -2.75 12.51
N ILE A 196 -10.90 -3.42 13.58
CA ILE A 196 -10.05 -4.18 14.50
C ILE A 196 -9.68 -5.55 13.92
N THR A 197 -10.51 -6.07 13.02
CA THR A 197 -10.35 -7.39 12.41
C THR A 197 -9.56 -7.34 11.12
N ASP A 198 -9.74 -6.26 10.33
CA ASP A 198 -9.04 -6.05 9.08
C ASP A 198 -8.50 -4.61 8.97
N LYS A 199 -7.25 -4.45 9.38
CA LYS A 199 -6.55 -3.16 9.35
C LYS A 199 -6.35 -2.62 7.92
N LEU A 200 -6.45 -3.48 6.89
CA LEU A 200 -6.26 -3.08 5.49
C LEU A 200 -7.58 -2.78 4.77
N LYS A 201 -8.73 -3.05 5.37
CA LYS A 201 -10.04 -2.94 4.72
C LYS A 201 -10.30 -1.59 4.03
N ILE A 202 -10.11 -0.48 4.74
CA ILE A 202 -10.33 0.84 4.13
C ILE A 202 -9.31 1.16 3.04
N TYR A 203 -8.10 0.60 3.12
CA TYR A 203 -7.09 0.72 2.08
C TYR A 203 -7.50 -0.07 0.83
N THR A 204 -7.91 -1.33 0.98
CA THR A 204 -8.30 -2.20 -0.15
C THR A 204 -9.57 -1.69 -0.83
N GLU A 205 -10.61 -1.35 -0.05
CA GLU A 205 -11.90 -0.89 -0.57
C GLU A 205 -11.86 0.50 -1.23
N ASN A 206 -10.84 1.32 -0.95
CA ASN A 206 -10.76 2.70 -1.44
C ASN A 206 -9.49 2.95 -2.26
N PHE A 207 -8.32 3.03 -1.60
CA PHE A 207 -7.09 3.46 -2.26
C PHE A 207 -6.59 2.44 -3.29
N GLU A 208 -6.46 1.17 -2.90
CA GLU A 208 -6.04 0.10 -3.82
C GLU A 208 -7.04 -0.02 -4.98
N LYS A 209 -8.34 -0.09 -4.68
CA LYS A 209 -9.39 -0.14 -5.70
C LYS A 209 -9.29 1.02 -6.69
N ALA A 210 -9.19 2.25 -6.21
CA ALA A 210 -9.07 3.43 -7.07
C ALA A 210 -7.77 3.43 -7.88
N TYR A 211 -6.67 2.96 -7.30
CA TYR A 211 -5.39 2.82 -7.98
C TYR A 211 -5.49 1.80 -9.14
N VAL A 212 -6.04 0.62 -8.88
CA VAL A 212 -6.23 -0.44 -9.87
C VAL A 212 -7.18 0.01 -10.98
N GLU A 213 -8.30 0.66 -10.63
CA GLU A 213 -9.28 1.16 -11.58
C GLU A 213 -8.70 2.26 -12.49
N ALA A 214 -8.01 3.25 -11.91
CA ALA A 214 -7.32 4.29 -12.68
C ALA A 214 -6.23 3.72 -13.60
N THR A 215 -5.57 2.63 -13.17
CA THR A 215 -4.58 1.90 -13.99
C THR A 215 -5.23 1.21 -15.17
N ARG A 216 -6.34 0.51 -14.93
CA ARG A 216 -7.12 -0.16 -15.97
C ARG A 216 -7.62 0.83 -17.01
N GLU A 217 -8.22 1.93 -16.58
CA GLU A 217 -8.74 2.96 -17.47
C GLU A 217 -7.64 3.59 -18.34
N PHE A 218 -6.50 3.93 -17.73
CA PHE A 218 -5.35 4.47 -18.44
C PHE A 218 -4.90 3.55 -19.58
N TYR A 219 -4.65 2.27 -19.27
CA TYR A 219 -4.14 1.34 -20.26
C TYR A 219 -5.20 0.88 -21.27
N LYS A 220 -6.48 0.81 -20.90
CA LYS A 220 -7.55 0.48 -21.85
C LYS A 220 -7.57 1.45 -23.04
N THR A 221 -7.41 2.74 -22.79
CA THR A 221 -7.33 3.75 -23.85
C THR A 221 -5.96 3.76 -24.53
N GLN A 222 -4.88 3.81 -23.75
CA GLN A 222 -3.53 3.98 -24.29
C GLN A 222 -3.06 2.76 -25.10
N ALA A 223 -3.34 1.55 -24.62
CA ALA A 223 -2.90 0.32 -25.28
C ALA A 223 -3.57 0.14 -26.64
N SER A 224 -4.89 0.36 -26.71
CA SER A 224 -5.65 0.27 -27.97
C SER A 224 -5.13 1.27 -29.01
N ALA A 225 -4.91 2.52 -28.61
CA ALA A 225 -4.37 3.55 -29.49
C ALA A 225 -2.95 3.20 -29.99
N TYR A 226 -2.07 2.73 -29.11
CA TYR A 226 -0.71 2.36 -29.47
C TYR A 226 -0.65 1.17 -30.42
N LEU A 227 -1.49 0.14 -30.18
CA LEU A 227 -1.60 -1.04 -31.04
C LEU A 227 -2.03 -0.65 -32.46
N GLN A 228 -3.06 0.19 -32.59
CA GLN A 228 -3.58 0.64 -33.89
C GLN A 228 -2.55 1.45 -34.69
N GLN A 229 -1.70 2.23 -34.01
CA GLN A 229 -0.73 3.10 -34.67
C GLN A 229 0.57 2.38 -35.07
N THR A 230 1.01 1.39 -34.29
CA THR A 230 2.37 0.83 -34.41
C THR A 230 2.42 -0.65 -34.79
N GLY A 231 1.27 -1.33 -34.77
CA GLY A 231 1.15 -2.76 -35.07
C GLY A 231 1.52 -3.68 -33.90
N VAL A 232 1.22 -4.97 -34.07
CA VAL A 232 1.29 -5.99 -33.00
C VAL A 232 2.70 -6.17 -32.46
N GLN A 233 3.71 -6.23 -33.33
CA GLN A 233 5.09 -6.50 -32.91
C GLN A 233 5.66 -5.38 -32.02
N SER A 234 5.40 -4.12 -32.39
CA SER A 234 5.76 -2.94 -31.60
C SER A 234 4.98 -2.91 -30.28
N TYR A 235 3.71 -3.30 -30.33
CA TYR A 235 2.85 -3.38 -29.16
C TYR A 235 3.34 -4.40 -28.13
N MET A 236 3.80 -5.59 -28.54
CA MET A 236 4.34 -6.58 -27.60
C MET A 236 5.52 -6.04 -26.78
N LYS A 237 6.44 -5.30 -27.43
CA LYS A 237 7.56 -4.65 -26.73
C LYS A 237 7.07 -3.58 -25.77
N TYR A 238 6.09 -2.77 -26.20
CA TYR A 238 5.44 -1.77 -25.35
C TYR A 238 4.79 -2.41 -24.11
N ALA A 239 4.02 -3.49 -24.29
CA ALA A 239 3.37 -4.20 -23.19
C ALA A 239 4.38 -4.77 -22.18
N GLU A 240 5.48 -5.37 -22.64
CA GLU A 240 6.53 -5.89 -21.74
C GLU A 240 7.15 -4.78 -20.89
N VAL A 241 7.46 -3.63 -21.50
CA VAL A 241 8.03 -2.48 -20.80
C VAL A 241 7.03 -1.91 -19.80
N LYS A 242 5.76 -1.72 -20.19
CA LYS A 242 4.73 -1.16 -19.31
C LYS A 242 4.39 -2.06 -18.14
N LEU A 243 4.39 -3.37 -18.33
CA LEU A 243 4.21 -4.31 -17.21
C LEU A 243 5.34 -4.18 -16.18
N LYS A 244 6.60 -4.06 -16.61
CA LYS A 244 7.75 -3.85 -15.71
C LYS A 244 7.69 -2.51 -14.99
N GLU A 245 7.34 -1.44 -15.71
CA GLU A 245 7.19 -0.10 -15.13
C GLU A 245 6.09 -0.07 -14.06
N GLU A 246 4.92 -0.66 -14.32
CA GLU A 246 3.83 -0.70 -13.35
C GLU A 246 4.15 -1.57 -12.14
N GLU A 247 4.87 -2.69 -12.28
CA GLU A 247 5.30 -3.51 -11.15
C GLU A 247 6.24 -2.72 -10.20
N GLN A 248 7.18 -1.96 -10.75
CA GLN A 248 8.05 -1.08 -9.97
C GLN A 248 7.27 0.05 -9.30
N ARG A 249 6.32 0.65 -10.03
CA ARG A 249 5.46 1.72 -9.52
C ARG A 249 4.54 1.22 -8.40
N ALA A 250 3.96 0.02 -8.55
CA ALA A 250 3.16 -0.66 -7.54
C ALA A 250 3.95 -0.85 -6.25
N SER A 251 5.18 -1.36 -6.38
CA SER A 251 6.08 -1.60 -5.24
C SER A 251 6.42 -0.32 -4.47
N ARG A 252 6.34 0.84 -5.14
CA ARG A 252 6.57 2.16 -4.54
C ARG A 252 5.32 2.73 -3.87
N TYR A 253 4.14 2.59 -4.49
CA TYR A 253 2.93 3.33 -4.09
C TYR A 253 1.85 2.51 -3.41
N LEU A 254 1.83 1.19 -3.58
CA LEU A 254 0.91 0.30 -2.90
C LEU A 254 1.50 -0.19 -1.57
N GLU A 255 0.68 -0.85 -0.76
CA GLU A 255 1.09 -1.49 0.48
C GLU A 255 1.84 -2.80 0.18
N THR A 256 2.99 -2.97 0.84
CA THR A 256 3.93 -4.09 0.60
C THR A 256 4.23 -4.89 1.86
N ARG A 257 3.64 -4.51 3.01
CA ARG A 257 3.75 -5.26 4.25
C ARG A 257 3.20 -6.68 4.08
N LYS A 258 3.77 -7.60 4.87
CA LYS A 258 3.37 -9.01 4.89
C LYS A 258 1.86 -9.15 5.12
N GLY A 259 1.23 -10.02 4.34
CA GLY A 259 -0.23 -10.26 4.40
C GLY A 259 -1.04 -9.40 3.43
N CYS A 260 -0.41 -8.49 2.69
CA CYS A 260 -1.05 -7.71 1.62
C CYS A 260 -0.66 -8.26 0.24
N ASN A 261 -1.62 -8.38 -0.67
CA ASN A 261 -1.44 -8.87 -2.04
C ASN A 261 -1.67 -7.78 -3.10
N SER A 262 -1.63 -6.48 -2.75
CA SER A 262 -1.92 -5.36 -3.66
C SER A 262 -1.10 -5.38 -4.95
N ILE A 263 0.19 -5.71 -4.85
CA ILE A 263 1.06 -5.77 -6.03
C ILE A 263 0.56 -6.85 -6.98
N ALA A 264 0.19 -8.04 -6.47
CA ALA A 264 -0.34 -9.12 -7.29
C ALA A 264 -1.67 -8.72 -7.96
N VAL A 265 -2.57 -8.07 -7.21
CA VAL A 265 -3.85 -7.56 -7.73
C VAL A 265 -3.63 -6.55 -8.87
N LEU A 266 -2.68 -5.63 -8.70
CA LEU A 266 -2.35 -4.67 -9.77
C LEU A 266 -1.70 -5.36 -10.96
N THR A 267 -0.74 -6.25 -10.74
CA THR A 267 -0.04 -6.98 -11.79
C THR A 267 -1.02 -7.81 -12.62
N GLU A 268 -1.96 -8.52 -11.98
CA GLU A 268 -3.04 -9.24 -12.66
C GLU A 268 -3.90 -8.29 -13.50
N CYS A 269 -4.30 -7.13 -12.95
CA CYS A 269 -5.04 -6.13 -13.69
C CYS A 269 -4.26 -5.62 -14.92
N CYS A 270 -2.96 -5.37 -14.78
CA CYS A 270 -2.11 -4.90 -15.87
C CYS A 270 -1.93 -5.98 -16.95
N VAL A 271 -1.72 -7.24 -16.56
CA VAL A 271 -1.65 -8.38 -17.49
C VAL A 271 -2.96 -8.53 -18.26
N ASN A 272 -4.10 -8.44 -17.58
CA ASN A 272 -5.40 -8.53 -18.22
C ASN A 272 -5.60 -7.40 -19.25
N VAL A 273 -5.37 -6.14 -18.88
CA VAL A 273 -5.64 -5.00 -19.79
C VAL A 273 -4.58 -4.82 -20.89
N LEU A 274 -3.32 -5.21 -20.66
CA LEU A 274 -2.26 -5.07 -21.66
C LEU A 274 -2.08 -6.32 -22.54
N VAL A 275 -2.40 -7.50 -22.03
CA VAL A 275 -2.16 -8.76 -22.75
C VAL A 275 -3.46 -9.53 -22.96
N GLY A 276 -4.23 -9.75 -21.90
CA GLY A 276 -5.48 -10.52 -21.95
C GLY A 276 -6.49 -9.97 -22.97
N ASP A 277 -6.75 -8.66 -22.93
CA ASP A 277 -7.68 -7.97 -23.83
C ASP A 277 -7.24 -8.00 -25.30
N PHE A 278 -5.95 -8.20 -25.57
CA PHE A 278 -5.36 -8.21 -26.92
C PHE A 278 -4.83 -9.59 -27.33
N LYS A 279 -5.13 -10.63 -26.56
CA LYS A 279 -4.53 -11.97 -26.71
C LYS A 279 -4.72 -12.54 -28.12
N GLU A 280 -5.92 -12.41 -28.67
CA GLU A 280 -6.27 -12.99 -29.98
C GLU A 280 -5.54 -12.27 -31.11
N THR A 281 -5.46 -10.94 -31.02
CA THR A 281 -4.71 -10.12 -31.98
C THR A 281 -3.22 -10.42 -31.95
N ILE A 282 -2.65 -10.64 -30.76
CA ILE A 282 -1.24 -11.02 -30.62
C ILE A 282 -0.99 -12.41 -31.21
N LEU A 283 -1.82 -13.39 -30.83
CA LEU A 283 -1.66 -14.79 -31.25
C LEU A 283 -1.90 -15.01 -32.75
N ALA A 284 -2.66 -14.14 -33.42
CA ALA A 284 -2.86 -14.19 -34.87
C ALA A 284 -1.55 -14.04 -35.66
N GLU A 285 -0.54 -13.38 -35.10
CA GLU A 285 0.78 -13.23 -35.72
C GLU A 285 1.70 -14.44 -35.51
N CYS A 286 1.34 -15.36 -34.61
CA CYS A 286 2.17 -16.50 -34.23
C CYS A 286 2.55 -17.41 -35.41
N PRO A 287 1.62 -17.84 -36.30
CA PRO A 287 1.97 -18.69 -37.43
C PRO A 287 2.98 -18.04 -38.39
N GLY A 288 2.84 -16.75 -38.66
CA GLY A 288 3.77 -16.00 -39.51
C GLY A 288 5.17 -15.93 -38.90
N MET A 289 5.26 -15.61 -37.60
CA MET A 289 6.53 -15.57 -36.88
C MET A 289 7.22 -16.94 -36.82
N ILE A 290 6.47 -18.04 -36.74
CA ILE A 290 7.00 -19.41 -36.79
C ILE A 290 7.56 -19.69 -38.19
N ALA A 291 6.79 -19.40 -39.25
CA ALA A 291 7.21 -19.63 -40.63
C ALA A 291 8.47 -18.85 -41.01
N ASP A 292 8.60 -17.62 -40.51
CA ASP A 292 9.75 -16.74 -40.73
C ASP A 292 10.91 -16.98 -39.74
N ASN A 293 10.78 -17.96 -38.83
CA ASN A 293 11.75 -18.30 -37.80
C ASN A 293 12.18 -17.09 -36.93
N GLU A 294 11.22 -16.24 -36.54
CA GLU A 294 11.45 -15.02 -35.77
C GLU A 294 11.54 -15.29 -34.26
N THR A 295 12.55 -16.07 -33.85
CA THR A 295 12.68 -16.64 -32.49
C THR A 295 12.62 -15.59 -31.37
N ASP A 296 13.20 -14.42 -31.56
CA ASP A 296 13.20 -13.34 -30.55
C ASP A 296 11.79 -12.79 -30.30
N LYS A 297 10.97 -12.71 -31.36
CA LYS A 297 9.58 -12.23 -31.26
C LYS A 297 8.69 -13.31 -30.65
N LEU A 298 8.92 -14.58 -31.00
CA LEU A 298 8.23 -15.71 -30.38
C LEU A 298 8.54 -15.83 -28.89
N LEU A 299 9.79 -15.61 -28.48
CA LEU A 299 10.16 -15.58 -27.06
C LEU A 299 9.44 -14.45 -26.32
N LEU A 300 9.32 -13.27 -26.93
CA LEU A 300 8.57 -12.15 -26.36
C LEU A 300 7.07 -12.48 -26.25
N MET A 301 6.47 -13.05 -27.30
CA MET A 301 5.08 -13.49 -27.30
C MET A 301 4.84 -14.52 -26.19
N PHE A 302 5.71 -15.52 -26.06
CA PHE A 302 5.65 -16.53 -25.01
C PHE A 302 5.69 -15.90 -23.62
N LYS A 303 6.65 -14.99 -23.35
CA LYS A 303 6.75 -14.29 -22.05
C LYS A 303 5.50 -13.51 -21.68
N LEU A 304 4.78 -12.96 -22.66
CA LEU A 304 3.53 -12.24 -22.42
C LEU A 304 2.38 -13.22 -22.19
N MET A 305 2.26 -14.25 -23.04
CA MET A 305 1.17 -15.22 -22.99
C MET A 305 1.26 -16.17 -21.79
N ASP A 306 2.46 -16.48 -21.30
CA ASP A 306 2.69 -17.27 -20.09
C ASP A 306 2.11 -16.60 -18.83
N ARG A 307 1.90 -15.28 -18.87
CA ARG A 307 1.24 -14.52 -17.78
C ARG A 307 -0.28 -14.64 -17.83
N VAL A 308 -0.85 -15.07 -18.96
CA VAL A 308 -2.29 -15.20 -19.17
C VAL A 308 -2.66 -16.67 -19.06
N GLN A 309 -3.69 -16.97 -18.27
CA GLN A 309 -4.16 -18.35 -18.11
C GLN A 309 -4.57 -18.94 -19.47
N GLY A 310 -3.92 -20.04 -19.88
CA GLY A 310 -4.15 -20.69 -21.18
C GLY A 310 -3.66 -19.89 -22.39
N GLY A 311 -2.84 -18.85 -22.19
CA GLY A 311 -2.34 -18.02 -23.29
C GLY A 311 -1.33 -18.74 -24.20
N VAL A 312 -0.61 -19.74 -23.68
CA VAL A 312 0.44 -20.47 -24.40
C VAL A 312 -0.11 -21.59 -25.29
N ASP A 313 -1.26 -22.18 -24.93
CA ASP A 313 -1.83 -23.33 -25.64
C ASP A 313 -2.01 -23.09 -27.16
N PRO A 314 -2.51 -21.92 -27.62
CA PRO A 314 -2.63 -21.63 -29.04
C PRO A 314 -1.27 -21.51 -29.76
N MET A 315 -0.21 -21.10 -29.05
CA MET A 315 1.14 -21.06 -29.60
C MET A 315 1.66 -22.47 -29.87
N ILE A 316 1.44 -23.39 -28.93
CA ILE A 316 1.83 -24.80 -29.06
C ILE A 316 1.08 -25.42 -30.26
N GLN A 317 -0.22 -25.20 -30.38
CA GLN A 317 -1.02 -25.69 -31.51
C GLN A 317 -0.54 -25.14 -32.86
N SER A 318 -0.17 -23.85 -32.90
CA SER A 318 0.38 -23.23 -34.12
C SER A 318 1.72 -23.86 -34.53
N LEU A 319 2.59 -24.14 -33.55
CA LEU A 319 3.88 -24.79 -33.78
C LEU A 319 3.72 -26.25 -34.24
N GLU A 320 2.85 -27.02 -33.59
CA GLU A 320 2.53 -28.39 -34.00
C GLU A 320 2.02 -28.43 -35.44
N SER A 321 1.07 -27.55 -35.77
CA SER A 321 0.51 -27.45 -37.13
C SER A 321 1.59 -27.13 -38.16
N TYR A 322 2.48 -26.17 -37.86
CA TYR A 322 3.59 -25.81 -38.74
C TYR A 322 4.54 -26.99 -38.98
N ILE A 323 4.97 -27.69 -37.94
CA ILE A 323 5.87 -28.85 -38.06
C ILE A 323 5.25 -29.94 -38.93
N VAL A 324 3.96 -30.23 -38.74
CA VAL A 324 3.25 -31.25 -39.53
C VAL A 324 3.13 -30.83 -40.99
N THR A 325 2.69 -29.61 -41.27
CA THR A 325 2.50 -29.12 -42.65
C THR A 325 3.83 -29.03 -43.39
N THR A 326 4.84 -28.35 -42.84
CA THR A 326 6.15 -28.21 -43.48
C THR A 326 6.84 -29.55 -43.65
N GLY A 327 6.74 -30.45 -42.65
CA GLY A 327 7.30 -31.80 -42.77
C GLY A 327 6.65 -32.62 -43.88
N LEU A 328 5.34 -32.52 -44.07
CA LEU A 328 4.63 -33.18 -45.17
C LEU A 328 5.03 -32.58 -46.53
N ASP A 329 5.10 -31.26 -46.64
CA ASP A 329 5.48 -30.56 -47.87
C ASP A 329 6.91 -30.93 -48.32
N ASP A 330 7.86 -30.97 -47.38
CA ASP A 330 9.25 -31.37 -47.65
C ASP A 330 9.33 -32.83 -48.13
N MET A 331 8.55 -33.73 -47.54
CA MET A 331 8.47 -35.13 -47.97
C MET A 331 7.91 -35.26 -49.39
N MET A 332 6.86 -34.49 -49.73
CA MET A 332 6.25 -34.48 -51.06
C MET A 332 7.22 -33.93 -52.11
N ALA A 333 7.88 -32.81 -51.84
CA ALA A 333 8.86 -32.21 -52.74
C ALA A 333 10.05 -33.16 -53.01
N THR A 334 10.49 -33.88 -51.98
CA THR A 334 11.55 -34.89 -52.11
C THR A 334 11.09 -36.08 -52.97
N ALA A 335 9.85 -36.53 -52.83
CA ALA A 335 9.29 -37.62 -53.64
C ALA A 335 9.15 -37.26 -55.14
N GLU A 336 8.71 -36.04 -55.46
CA GLU A 336 8.66 -35.54 -56.85
C GLU A 336 10.06 -35.44 -57.49
N THR A 337 11.06 -35.04 -56.71
CA THR A 337 12.45 -34.97 -57.17
C THR A 337 13.01 -36.36 -57.48
N ILE A 338 12.71 -37.37 -56.66
CA ILE A 338 13.16 -38.75 -56.90
C ILE A 338 12.54 -39.30 -58.19
N THR A 339 11.23 -39.11 -58.38
CA THR A 339 10.51 -39.61 -59.58
C THR A 339 10.96 -38.95 -60.88
N THR A 340 11.32 -37.66 -60.86
CA THR A 340 11.86 -36.94 -62.04
C THR A 340 13.30 -37.35 -62.37
N VAL A 341 14.15 -37.60 -61.37
CA VAL A 341 15.53 -38.11 -61.57
C VAL A 341 15.52 -39.55 -62.11
N THR A 342 14.59 -40.40 -61.66
CA THR A 342 14.46 -41.75 -62.21
C THR A 342 13.97 -41.76 -63.66
N ASN A 343 13.06 -40.86 -64.04
CA ASN A 343 12.57 -40.77 -65.41
C ASN A 343 13.64 -40.24 -66.38
N SER A 344 14.46 -39.28 -65.96
CA SER A 344 15.55 -38.74 -66.78
C SER A 344 16.72 -39.73 -66.97
N HIS A 345 16.99 -40.62 -66.00
CA HIS A 345 17.94 -41.72 -66.19
C HIS A 345 17.41 -42.83 -67.11
N GLY A 346 16.09 -43.02 -67.19
CA GLY A 346 15.46 -43.99 -68.09
C GLY A 346 15.54 -43.62 -69.58
N ASP A 347 15.50 -42.32 -69.90
CA ASP A 347 15.56 -41.83 -71.29
C ASP A 347 16.99 -41.71 -71.84
N LEU A 348 18.03 -41.73 -70.98
CA LEU A 348 19.44 -41.79 -71.39
C LEU A 348 19.94 -43.22 -71.73
N MET A 349 19.09 -44.24 -71.55
CA MET A 349 19.38 -45.64 -71.89
C MET A 349 18.59 -46.19 -73.10
N LYS A 350 17.99 -45.31 -73.91
CA LYS A 350 17.49 -45.63 -75.26
C LYS A 350 18.35 -44.95 -76.30
#